data_AF-A0A942BE72-F1
#
_entry.id   AF-A0A942BE72-F1
#
_cell.length_a   1.000
_cell.length_b   1.000
_cell.length_c   1.000
_cell.angle_alpha   90.00
_cell.angle_beta   90.00
_cell.angle_gamma   90.00
#
_symmetry.space_group_name_H-M   'P 1'
#
loop_
_entity.id
_entity.type
_entity.pdbx_description
1 polymer ?
#
loop_
_entity_poly.entity_id
_entity_poly.type
_entity_poly.pdbx_seq_one_letter_code
_entity_poly.pdbx_strand_id
1 'polypeptide(L)'
;MKRIYLNNFDYMRLFLAAEVVYLHLVEAATGATNVYLPIKPVPSFLALSGFMVLGSWHNSRSAGHFWRKRFLRVYPAFFAALALVAFLFGLPGVRDALETYITLGYHAHRAPNGPLWSLGNEEICYLGLTGLAFIGAYKKAYWIWPLAAISYVLTVRVYKDPFWVQETELLVAFFIGNLAYLHQQFLRKFALPVAGVMVVALWLIPPFQSVAIYYLTFCFKMVFMLALALGPQIPFRLPIDLSYGIYIYHFPILSLFIELGSPPAQLVPLTIVGTLGISIASWFMIEKRALALKDGPRPTKPDQSETPLVAPN
;
A
#
# COMPACT_ATOMS: atom_id res chain seq x y z
N MET A 1 13.89 -20.01 -9.32
CA MET A 1 12.42 -19.92 -9.14
C MET A 1 11.83 -19.08 -10.26
N LYS A 2 10.80 -19.57 -10.97
CA LYS A 2 10.04 -18.77 -11.95
C LYS A 2 9.39 -17.59 -11.22
N ARG A 3 9.47 -16.39 -11.81
CA ARG A 3 8.86 -15.16 -11.27
C ARG A 3 7.33 -15.32 -11.35
N ILE A 4 6.68 -15.63 -10.24
CA ILE A 4 5.22 -15.73 -10.19
C ILE A 4 4.67 -14.31 -10.32
N TYR A 5 3.93 -14.03 -11.39
CA TYR A 5 3.13 -12.82 -11.50
C TYR A 5 1.89 -12.97 -10.63
N LEU A 6 1.74 -12.08 -9.65
CA LEU A 6 0.63 -12.07 -8.71
C LEU A 6 -0.43 -11.07 -9.17
N ASN A 7 -1.16 -11.40 -10.24
CA ASN A 7 -2.17 -10.51 -10.82
C ASN A 7 -3.20 -10.06 -9.79
N ASN A 8 -3.60 -10.93 -8.86
CA ASN A 8 -4.59 -10.61 -7.84
C ASN A 8 -4.15 -9.45 -6.93
N PHE A 9 -2.84 -9.27 -6.70
CA PHE A 9 -2.34 -8.13 -5.91
C PHE A 9 -2.60 -6.81 -6.64
N ASP A 10 -2.42 -6.76 -7.96
CA ASP A 10 -2.67 -5.55 -8.74
C ASP A 10 -4.18 -5.20 -8.74
N TYR A 11 -5.05 -6.21 -8.89
CA TYR A 11 -6.49 -6.02 -8.77
C TYR A 11 -6.92 -5.56 -7.37
N MET A 12 -6.36 -6.17 -6.31
CA MET A 12 -6.66 -5.78 -4.94
C MET A 12 -6.25 -4.33 -4.69
N ARG A 13 -5.05 -3.92 -5.12
CA ARG A 13 -4.61 -2.53 -4.99
C ARG A 13 -5.50 -1.55 -5.73
N LEU A 14 -5.97 -1.90 -6.94
CA LEU A 14 -6.91 -1.07 -7.68
C LEU A 14 -8.26 -0.96 -6.97
N PHE A 15 -8.77 -2.07 -6.43
CA PHE A 15 -10.01 -2.11 -5.65
C PHE A 15 -9.91 -1.24 -4.39
N LEU A 16 -8.83 -1.38 -3.61
CA LEU A 16 -8.59 -0.58 -2.41
C LEU A 16 -8.43 0.91 -2.76
N ALA A 17 -7.82 1.26 -3.89
CA ALA A 17 -7.73 2.64 -4.35
C ALA A 17 -9.12 3.21 -4.61
N ALA A 18 -9.99 2.46 -5.28
CA ALA A 18 -11.37 2.85 -5.53
C ALA A 18 -12.18 3.01 -4.23
N GLU A 19 -11.99 2.13 -3.23
CA GLU A 19 -12.62 2.27 -1.91
C GLU A 19 -12.20 3.57 -1.21
N VAL A 20 -10.91 3.94 -1.27
CA VAL A 20 -10.42 5.21 -0.70
C VAL A 20 -11.06 6.41 -1.39
N VAL A 21 -11.16 6.39 -2.73
CA VAL A 21 -11.83 7.46 -3.48
C VAL A 21 -13.31 7.53 -3.08
N TYR A 22 -13.99 6.39 -2.99
CA TYR A 22 -15.39 6.30 -2.58
C TYR A 22 -15.63 6.90 -1.20
N LEU A 23 -14.80 6.57 -0.20
CA LEU A 23 -14.92 7.10 1.15
C LEU A 23 -14.86 8.63 1.18
N HIS A 24 -13.85 9.22 0.53
CA HIS A 24 -13.69 10.67 0.49
C HIS A 24 -14.81 11.35 -0.31
N LEU A 25 -15.32 10.71 -1.37
CA LEU A 25 -16.46 11.21 -2.13
C LEU A 25 -17.74 11.22 -1.29
N VAL A 26 -18.01 10.16 -0.53
CA VAL A 26 -19.18 10.10 0.37
C VAL A 26 -19.06 11.16 1.47
N GLU A 27 -17.88 11.28 2.08
CA GLU A 27 -17.62 12.31 3.09
C GLU A 27 -17.85 13.71 2.52
N ALA A 28 -17.29 14.01 1.34
CA ALA A 28 -17.43 15.32 0.72
C ALA A 28 -18.87 15.61 0.24
N ALA A 29 -19.59 14.60 -0.25
CA ALA A 29 -20.95 14.76 -0.77
C ALA A 29 -22.03 14.81 0.32
N THR A 30 -21.82 14.14 1.45
CA THR A 30 -22.87 13.91 2.47
C THR A 30 -22.48 14.35 3.88
N GLY A 31 -21.18 14.60 4.14
CA GLY A 31 -20.64 14.84 5.48
C GLY A 31 -20.51 13.56 6.32
N ALA A 32 -20.85 12.38 5.79
CA ALA A 32 -20.75 11.12 6.53
C ALA A 32 -19.29 10.65 6.63
N THR A 33 -18.75 10.66 7.84
CA THR A 33 -17.36 10.25 8.14
C THR A 33 -17.23 8.79 8.61
N ASN A 34 -18.34 8.16 9.03
CA ASN A 34 -18.34 6.81 9.61
C ASN A 34 -18.95 5.76 8.66
N VAL A 35 -18.55 5.78 7.39
CA VAL A 35 -19.00 4.80 6.40
C VAL A 35 -18.37 3.44 6.73
N TYR A 36 -19.20 2.46 7.07
CA TYR A 36 -18.72 1.11 7.36
C TYR A 36 -18.30 0.40 6.06
N LEU A 37 -17.00 0.10 5.96
CA LEU A 37 -16.48 -0.87 5.01
C LEU A 37 -16.06 -2.14 5.76
N PRO A 38 -16.39 -3.34 5.22
CA PRO A 38 -15.96 -4.59 5.82
C PRO A 38 -14.45 -4.68 5.99
N ILE A 39 -13.68 -4.10 5.05
CA ILE A 39 -12.23 -4.09 5.03
C ILE A 39 -11.78 -2.61 5.00
N LYS A 40 -10.89 -2.21 5.91
CA LYS A 40 -10.32 -0.85 5.90
C LYS A 40 -9.27 -0.75 4.78
N PRO A 41 -9.39 0.20 3.84
CA PRO A 41 -8.55 0.16 2.66
C PRO A 41 -7.09 0.56 2.90
N VAL A 42 -6.83 1.58 3.73
CA VAL A 42 -5.45 2.05 4.00
C VAL A 42 -4.61 1.01 4.73
N PRO A 43 -5.06 0.37 5.84
CA PRO A 43 -4.30 -0.73 6.42
C PRO A 43 -4.17 -1.93 5.48
N SER A 44 -5.16 -2.18 4.62
CA SER A 44 -5.08 -3.25 3.60
C SER A 44 -4.00 -2.99 2.57
N PHE A 45 -3.83 -1.76 2.11
CA PHE A 45 -2.69 -1.36 1.28
C PHE A 45 -1.38 -1.69 1.97
N LEU A 46 -1.28 -1.38 3.26
CA LEU A 46 -0.06 -1.61 4.00
C LEU A 46 0.21 -3.09 4.28
N ALA A 47 -0.83 -3.92 4.46
CA ALA A 47 -0.70 -5.37 4.51
C ALA A 47 -0.19 -5.97 3.18
N LEU A 48 -0.75 -5.54 2.04
CA LEU A 48 -0.23 -5.92 0.72
C LEU A 48 1.22 -5.45 0.53
N SER A 49 1.51 -4.22 0.97
CA SER A 49 2.84 -3.63 0.90
C SER A 49 3.86 -4.41 1.72
N GLY A 50 3.56 -4.75 2.98
CA GLY A 50 4.42 -5.57 3.82
C GLY A 50 4.79 -6.91 3.17
N PHE A 51 3.82 -7.57 2.52
CA PHE A 51 4.09 -8.77 1.73
C PHE A 51 5.05 -8.50 0.57
N MET A 52 4.75 -7.49 -0.26
CA MET A 52 5.49 -7.21 -1.49
C MET A 52 6.90 -6.66 -1.24
N VAL A 53 7.07 -5.85 -0.20
CA VAL A 53 8.32 -5.16 0.11
C VAL A 53 9.32 -6.14 0.71
N LEU A 54 8.89 -7.04 1.60
CA LEU A 54 9.74 -8.13 2.07
C LEU A 54 10.16 -9.06 0.93
N GLY A 55 9.23 -9.37 0.02
CA GLY A 55 9.56 -10.06 -1.22
C GLY A 55 10.55 -9.30 -2.10
N SER A 56 10.41 -7.98 -2.20
CA SER A 56 11.34 -7.13 -2.93
C SER A 56 12.73 -7.13 -2.28
N TRP A 57 12.80 -7.15 -0.95
CA TRP A 57 14.05 -7.21 -0.19
C TRP A 57 14.81 -8.51 -0.47
N HIS A 58 14.18 -9.67 -0.29
CA HIS A 58 14.82 -10.97 -0.58
C HIS A 58 15.25 -11.16 -2.03
N ASN A 59 14.58 -10.49 -2.98
CA ASN A 59 14.93 -10.52 -4.39
C ASN A 59 15.90 -9.40 -4.81
N SER A 60 16.44 -8.63 -3.86
CA SER A 60 17.37 -7.53 -4.14
C SER A 60 18.81 -7.92 -3.81
N ARG A 61 19.72 -7.59 -4.74
CA ARG A 61 21.17 -7.88 -4.63
C ARG A 61 21.89 -7.07 -3.53
N SER A 62 21.32 -5.93 -3.14
CA SER A 62 21.86 -5.03 -2.12
C SER A 62 20.76 -4.12 -1.59
N ALA A 63 21.01 -3.47 -0.44
CA ALA A 63 20.11 -2.45 0.11
C ALA A 63 19.89 -1.30 -0.87
N GLY A 64 20.94 -0.83 -1.56
CA GLY A 64 20.81 0.23 -2.58
C GLY A 64 19.91 -0.17 -3.75
N HIS A 65 20.00 -1.42 -4.21
CA HIS A 65 19.10 -1.92 -5.26
C HIS A 65 17.65 -2.04 -4.78
N PHE A 66 17.43 -2.39 -3.51
CA PHE A 66 16.11 -2.37 -2.89
C PHE A 66 15.52 -0.95 -2.86
N TRP A 67 16.27 0.00 -2.29
CA TRP A 67 15.83 1.39 -2.16
C TRP A 67 15.60 2.06 -3.51
N ARG A 68 16.44 1.78 -4.51
CA ARG A 68 16.21 2.27 -5.89
C ARG A 68 14.85 1.85 -6.44
N LYS A 69 14.45 0.58 -6.25
CA LYS A 69 13.14 0.08 -6.70
C LYS A 69 11.98 0.78 -5.99
N ARG A 70 12.12 1.03 -4.68
CA ARG A 70 11.10 1.73 -3.88
C ARG A 70 11.03 3.19 -4.30
N PHE A 71 12.18 3.85 -4.44
CA PHE A 71 12.28 5.24 -4.84
C PHE A 71 11.59 5.48 -6.19
N LEU A 72 11.93 4.67 -7.21
CA LEU A 72 11.33 4.76 -8.55
C LEU A 72 9.85 4.37 -8.59
N ARG A 73 9.33 3.73 -7.54
CA ARG A 73 7.92 3.37 -7.43
C ARG A 73 7.08 4.48 -6.81
N VAL A 74 7.63 5.18 -5.82
CA VAL A 74 6.90 6.13 -4.95
C VAL A 74 7.13 7.57 -5.40
N TYR A 75 8.39 8.03 -5.39
CA TYR A 75 8.69 9.46 -5.53
C TYR A 75 8.31 10.11 -6.87
N PRO A 76 8.36 9.44 -8.04
CA PRO A 76 7.97 10.08 -9.29
C PRO A 76 6.53 10.60 -9.30
N ALA A 77 5.57 9.79 -8.85
CA ALA A 77 4.18 10.25 -8.78
C ALA A 77 3.95 11.18 -7.58
N PHE A 78 4.67 10.99 -6.48
CA PHE A 78 4.66 11.92 -5.34
C PHE A 78 5.04 13.35 -5.75
N PHE A 79 6.17 13.53 -6.45
CA PHE A 79 6.59 14.84 -6.91
C PHE A 79 5.63 15.42 -7.95
N ALA A 80 5.06 14.57 -8.82
CA ALA A 80 4.03 15.01 -9.76
C ALA A 80 2.74 15.46 -9.04
N ALA A 81 2.34 14.78 -7.97
CA ALA A 81 1.20 15.15 -7.15
C ALA A 81 1.47 16.47 -6.40
N LEU A 82 2.68 16.68 -5.87
CA LEU A 82 3.07 17.97 -5.29
C LEU A 82 3.08 19.10 -6.32
N ALA A 83 3.53 18.83 -7.55
CA ALA A 83 3.48 19.80 -8.64
C ALA A 83 2.02 20.13 -9.03
N LEU A 84 1.14 19.14 -9.04
CA LEU A 84 -0.31 19.35 -9.24
C LEU A 84 -0.89 20.21 -8.11
N VAL A 85 -0.57 19.90 -6.85
CA VAL A 85 -1.00 20.70 -5.69
C VAL A 85 -0.47 22.14 -5.79
N ALA A 86 0.80 22.32 -6.19
CA ALA A 86 1.40 23.64 -6.39
C ALA A 86 0.67 24.43 -7.48
N PHE A 87 0.28 23.77 -8.56
CA PHE A 87 -0.46 24.38 -9.66
C PHE A 87 -1.88 24.79 -9.25
N LEU A 88 -2.57 23.96 -8.46
CA LEU A 88 -3.96 24.20 -8.07
C LEU A 88 -4.12 25.15 -6.87
N PHE A 89 -3.25 25.01 -5.86
CA PHE A 89 -3.41 25.64 -4.53
C PHE A 89 -2.20 26.50 -4.12
N GLY A 90 -1.19 26.63 -4.98
CA GLY A 90 0.02 27.38 -4.71
C GLY A 90 0.95 26.74 -3.67
N LEU A 91 1.98 27.50 -3.26
CA LEU A 91 2.94 27.07 -2.24
C LEU A 91 2.32 26.75 -0.86
N PRO A 92 1.27 27.45 -0.39
CA PRO A 92 0.59 27.07 0.85
C PRO A 92 0.04 25.64 0.80
N GLY A 93 -0.64 25.26 -0.29
CA GLY A 93 -1.15 23.90 -0.45
C GLY A 93 -0.05 22.83 -0.45
N VAL A 94 1.12 23.13 -1.04
CA VAL A 94 2.29 22.24 -1.00
C VAL A 94 2.81 22.09 0.43
N ARG A 95 2.90 23.19 1.18
CA ARG A 95 3.31 23.17 2.58
C ARG A 95 2.39 22.27 3.40
N ASP A 96 1.08 22.43 3.26
CA ASP A 96 0.09 21.66 4.04
C ASP A 96 0.13 20.16 3.67
N ALA A 97 0.32 19.85 2.38
CA ALA A 97 0.50 18.48 1.90
C ALA A 97 1.79 17.84 2.46
N LEU A 98 2.89 18.59 2.49
CA LEU A 98 4.16 18.13 3.07
C LEU A 98 4.09 17.98 4.59
N GLU A 99 3.41 18.90 5.29
CA GLU A 99 3.17 18.80 6.73
C GLU A 99 2.39 17.54 7.07
N THR A 100 1.33 17.24 6.31
CA THR A 100 0.56 16.00 6.44
C THR A 100 1.44 14.76 6.25
N TYR A 101 2.30 14.75 5.22
CA TYR A 101 3.23 13.66 4.94
C TYR A 101 4.30 13.48 6.03
N ILE A 102 4.96 14.56 6.47
CA ILE A 102 6.07 14.52 7.44
C ILE A 102 5.57 14.16 8.85
N THR A 103 4.41 14.69 9.24
CA THR A 103 3.82 14.47 10.56
C THR A 103 3.02 13.18 10.66
N LEU A 104 2.98 12.38 9.59
CA LEU A 104 2.23 11.13 9.52
C LEU A 104 0.73 11.34 9.78
N GLY A 105 0.23 12.54 9.47
CA GLY A 105 -1.15 12.93 9.68
C GLY A 105 -1.46 13.49 11.07
N TYR A 106 -0.47 13.68 11.95
CA TYR A 106 -0.70 14.32 13.26
C TYR A 106 -1.24 15.76 13.11
N HIS A 107 -0.75 16.49 12.10
CA HIS A 107 -1.24 17.82 11.75
C HIS A 107 -2.03 17.84 10.42
N ALA A 108 -2.85 16.82 10.17
CA ALA A 108 -3.65 16.68 8.93
C ALA A 108 -4.88 17.61 8.86
N HIS A 109 -4.70 18.92 9.00
CA HIS A 109 -5.81 19.87 8.87
C HIS A 109 -6.08 20.22 7.41
N ARG A 110 -7.09 19.60 6.79
CA ARG A 110 -7.66 19.96 5.47
C ARG A 110 -6.64 20.22 4.35
N ALA A 111 -5.50 19.55 4.39
CA ALA A 111 -4.49 19.69 3.34
C ALA A 111 -5.05 19.23 1.99
N PRO A 112 -4.74 19.91 0.87
CA PRO A 112 -5.21 19.54 -0.46
C PRO A 112 -4.70 18.17 -0.95
N ASN A 113 -3.88 17.47 -0.17
CA ASN A 113 -3.57 16.06 -0.36
C ASN A 113 -3.47 15.31 0.98
N GLY A 114 -4.57 15.29 1.74
CA GLY A 114 -4.68 14.58 3.00
C GLY A 114 -4.12 13.14 2.99
N PRO A 115 -4.44 12.29 1.99
CA PRO A 115 -3.99 10.89 1.95
C PRO A 115 -2.47 10.65 1.99
N LEU A 116 -1.63 11.69 1.79
CA LEU A 116 -0.18 11.58 1.92
C LEU A 116 0.30 11.13 3.31
N TRP A 117 -0.51 11.30 4.37
CA TRP A 117 -0.15 10.85 5.72
C TRP A 117 0.20 9.34 5.75
N SER A 118 -0.54 8.53 4.98
CA SER A 118 -0.36 7.09 4.98
C SER A 118 0.85 6.65 4.14
N LEU A 119 1.25 7.49 3.17
CA LEU A 119 2.45 7.28 2.37
C LEU A 119 3.72 7.48 3.22
N GLY A 120 3.74 8.52 4.08
CA GLY A 120 4.83 8.72 5.04
C GLY A 120 4.96 7.52 5.99
N ASN A 121 3.82 7.02 6.48
CA ASN A 121 3.75 5.79 7.27
C ASN A 121 4.32 4.56 6.55
N GLU A 122 3.97 4.38 5.28
CA GLU A 122 4.47 3.28 4.46
C GLU A 122 6.00 3.32 4.34
N GLU A 123 6.59 4.49 4.13
CA GLU A 123 8.04 4.65 4.03
C GLU A 123 8.75 4.40 5.36
N ILE A 124 8.16 4.80 6.49
CA ILE A 124 8.67 4.42 7.82
C ILE A 124 8.65 2.91 7.99
N CYS A 125 7.60 2.22 7.53
CA CYS A 125 7.57 0.76 7.55
C CYS A 125 8.67 0.15 6.67
N TYR A 126 9.03 0.77 5.54
CA TYR A 126 10.13 0.31 4.69
C TYR A 126 11.50 0.48 5.37
N LEU A 127 11.69 1.60 6.08
CA LEU A 127 12.89 1.84 6.90
C LEU A 127 12.97 0.81 8.03
N GLY A 128 11.86 0.58 8.75
CA GLY A 128 11.76 -0.42 9.80
C GLY A 128 12.07 -1.83 9.31
N LEU A 129 11.51 -2.24 8.16
CA LEU A 129 11.83 -3.52 7.52
C LEU A 129 13.31 -3.63 7.18
N THR A 130 13.91 -2.57 6.65
CA THR A 130 15.34 -2.56 6.32
C THR A 130 16.20 -2.73 7.58
N GLY A 131 15.86 -2.02 8.67
CA GLY A 131 16.52 -2.18 9.97
C GLY A 131 16.39 -3.60 10.53
N LEU A 132 15.18 -4.15 10.54
CA LEU A 132 14.90 -5.53 10.94
C LEU A 132 15.67 -6.56 10.09
N ALA A 133 15.82 -6.29 8.79
CA ALA A 133 16.60 -7.14 7.91
C ALA A 133 18.10 -7.11 8.21
N PHE A 134 18.66 -5.93 8.52
CA PHE A 134 20.08 -5.81 8.86
C PHE A 134 20.45 -6.53 10.16
N ILE A 135 19.58 -6.50 11.17
CA ILE A 135 19.77 -7.27 12.41
C ILE A 135 19.43 -8.77 12.25
N GLY A 136 18.99 -9.18 11.05
CA GLY A 136 18.71 -10.57 10.74
C GLY A 136 17.38 -11.09 11.29
N ALA A 137 16.43 -10.23 11.67
CA ALA A 137 15.13 -10.64 12.21
C ALA A 137 14.34 -11.51 11.21
N TYR A 138 14.46 -11.25 9.91
CA TYR A 138 13.80 -12.03 8.86
C TYR A 138 14.46 -13.39 8.56
N LYS A 139 15.59 -13.73 9.21
CA LYS A 139 16.19 -15.08 9.10
C LYS A 139 15.28 -16.15 9.69
N LYS A 140 14.49 -15.80 10.72
CA LYS A 140 13.56 -16.71 11.38
C LYS A 140 12.23 -16.01 11.63
N ALA A 141 11.15 -16.58 11.12
CA ALA A 141 9.82 -15.96 11.15
C ALA A 141 9.30 -15.66 12.57
N TYR A 142 9.76 -16.40 13.59
CA TYR A 142 9.33 -16.18 14.96
C TYR A 142 9.71 -14.80 15.53
N TRP A 143 10.64 -14.05 14.92
CA TRP A 143 10.93 -12.68 15.36
C TRP A 143 9.84 -11.69 14.94
N ILE A 144 9.08 -12.00 13.89
CA ILE A 144 8.04 -11.11 13.36
C ILE A 144 6.71 -11.31 14.10
N TRP A 145 6.46 -12.51 14.62
CA TRP A 145 5.26 -12.82 15.42
C TRP A 145 5.11 -11.92 16.67
N PRO A 146 6.13 -11.73 17.52
CA PRO A 146 6.07 -10.80 18.64
C PRO A 146 5.82 -9.35 18.19
N LEU A 147 6.41 -8.90 17.08
CA LEU A 147 6.20 -7.55 16.57
C LEU A 147 4.73 -7.33 16.16
N ALA A 148 4.15 -8.30 15.45
CA ALA A 148 2.72 -8.31 15.13
C ALA A 148 1.87 -8.31 16.41
N ALA A 149 2.18 -9.16 17.38
CA ALA A 149 1.45 -9.24 18.65
C ALA A 149 1.55 -7.95 19.47
N ILE A 150 2.74 -7.33 19.55
CA ILE A 150 2.96 -6.05 20.24
C ILE A 150 2.17 -4.95 19.54
N SER A 151 2.23 -4.84 18.20
CA SER A 151 1.44 -3.84 17.47
C SER A 151 -0.07 -4.00 17.68
N TYR A 152 -0.58 -5.22 17.73
CA TYR A 152 -1.97 -5.51 18.10
C TYR A 152 -2.29 -5.04 19.53
N VAL A 153 -1.47 -5.40 20.51
CA VAL A 153 -1.67 -4.99 21.92
C VAL A 153 -1.65 -3.46 22.03
N LEU A 154 -0.72 -2.80 21.36
CA LEU A 154 -0.66 -1.34 21.32
C LEU A 154 -1.94 -0.75 20.73
N THR A 155 -2.44 -1.29 19.62
CA THR A 155 -3.71 -0.85 19.00
C THR A 155 -4.87 -0.93 19.98
N VAL A 156 -5.00 -2.06 20.70
CA VAL A 156 -6.04 -2.24 21.73
C VAL A 156 -5.86 -1.27 22.91
N ARG A 157 -4.62 -0.93 23.28
CA ARG A 157 -4.33 -0.02 24.40
C ARG A 157 -4.61 1.44 24.07
N VAL A 158 -4.36 1.84 22.82
CA VAL A 158 -4.47 3.24 22.38
C VAL A 158 -5.79 3.53 21.64
N TYR A 159 -6.74 2.59 21.63
CA TYR A 159 -7.99 2.69 20.85
C TYR A 159 -8.81 3.97 21.00
N LYS A 160 -8.62 4.72 22.10
CA LYS A 160 -9.31 6.00 22.35
C LYS A 160 -8.65 7.19 21.66
N ASP A 161 -7.40 7.05 21.24
CA ASP A 161 -6.64 8.09 20.56
C ASP A 161 -6.65 7.81 19.04
N PRO A 162 -7.38 8.61 18.23
CA PRO A 162 -7.53 8.38 16.80
C PRO A 162 -6.20 8.37 16.03
N PHE A 163 -5.21 9.14 16.48
CA PHE A 163 -3.90 9.17 15.84
C PHE A 163 -3.16 7.87 16.15
N TRP A 164 -2.97 7.54 17.43
CA TRP A 164 -2.19 6.34 17.78
C TRP A 164 -2.84 5.04 17.31
N VAL A 165 -4.17 4.97 17.27
CA VAL A 165 -4.87 3.79 16.77
C VAL A 165 -4.67 3.61 15.26
N GLN A 166 -4.67 4.70 14.50
CA GLN A 166 -4.36 4.69 13.07
C GLN A 166 -2.94 4.17 12.82
N GLU A 167 -1.94 4.74 13.51
CA GLU A 167 -0.52 4.37 13.32
C GLU A 167 -0.27 2.89 13.71
N THR A 168 -0.90 2.42 14.78
CA THR A 168 -0.74 1.03 15.25
C THR A 168 -1.52 0.02 14.40
N GLU A 169 -2.70 0.38 13.86
CA GLU A 169 -3.44 -0.40 12.85
C GLU A 169 -2.58 -0.62 11.60
N LEU A 170 -1.85 0.42 11.18
CA LEU A 170 -0.92 0.34 10.06
C LEU A 170 0.24 -0.62 10.35
N LEU A 171 0.89 -0.48 11.51
CA LEU A 171 1.99 -1.38 11.90
C LEU A 171 1.57 -2.85 11.96
N VAL A 172 0.42 -3.15 12.58
CA VAL A 172 -0.05 -4.54 12.66
C VAL A 172 -0.39 -5.10 11.28
N ALA A 173 -1.00 -4.31 10.40
CA ALA A 173 -1.27 -4.71 9.03
C ALA A 173 0.02 -4.99 8.25
N PHE A 174 1.03 -4.14 8.39
CA PHE A 174 2.36 -4.33 7.79
C PHE A 174 3.02 -5.64 8.24
N PHE A 175 3.01 -5.94 9.55
CA PHE A 175 3.58 -7.18 10.06
C PHE A 175 2.79 -8.42 9.67
N ILE A 176 1.46 -8.34 9.58
CA ILE A 176 0.64 -9.41 8.99
C ILE A 176 1.05 -9.68 7.54
N GLY A 177 1.30 -8.63 6.75
CA GLY A 177 1.85 -8.74 5.39
C GLY A 177 3.20 -9.46 5.35
N ASN A 178 4.12 -9.08 6.23
CA ASN A 178 5.43 -9.74 6.37
C ASN A 178 5.29 -11.24 6.72
N LEU A 179 4.46 -11.56 7.72
CA LEU A 179 4.18 -12.94 8.12
C LEU A 179 3.54 -13.73 6.97
N ALA A 180 2.62 -13.12 6.22
CA ALA A 180 2.02 -13.76 5.06
C ALA A 180 3.04 -14.05 3.97
N TYR A 181 4.06 -13.20 3.78
CA TYR A 181 5.16 -13.48 2.85
C TYR A 181 6.05 -14.63 3.35
N LEU A 182 6.41 -14.64 4.63
CA LEU A 182 7.23 -15.71 5.23
C LEU A 182 6.52 -17.07 5.21
N HIS A 183 5.20 -17.07 5.38
CA HIS A 183 4.35 -18.26 5.36
C HIS A 183 3.58 -18.43 4.04
N GLN A 184 4.01 -17.78 2.95
CA GLN A 184 3.24 -17.72 1.71
C GLN A 184 2.99 -19.09 1.06
N GLN A 185 3.87 -20.07 1.27
CA GLN A 185 3.65 -21.43 0.73
C GLN A 185 2.44 -22.09 1.38
N PHE A 186 2.29 -21.93 2.70
CA PHE A 186 1.12 -22.40 3.45
C PHE A 186 -0.13 -21.65 3.02
N LEU A 187 -0.08 -20.31 3.01
CA LEU A 187 -1.22 -19.48 2.61
C LEU A 187 -1.70 -19.74 1.18
N ARG A 188 -0.80 -19.93 0.22
CA ARG A 188 -1.17 -20.27 -1.17
C ARG A 188 -1.86 -21.64 -1.25
N LYS A 189 -1.33 -22.64 -0.53
CA LYS A 189 -1.89 -24.01 -0.53
C LYS A 189 -3.30 -24.04 0.08
N PHE A 190 -3.52 -23.27 1.14
CA PHE A 190 -4.77 -23.26 1.89
C PHE A 190 -5.56 -21.96 1.72
N ALA A 191 -5.34 -21.21 0.62
CA ALA A 191 -5.96 -19.90 0.42
C ALA A 191 -7.48 -19.94 0.54
N LEU A 192 -8.14 -20.87 -0.16
CA LEU A 192 -9.60 -21.03 -0.14
C LEU A 192 -10.13 -21.56 1.20
N PRO A 193 -9.55 -22.62 1.81
CA PRO A 193 -9.94 -23.05 3.16
C PRO A 193 -9.74 -21.96 4.22
N VAL A 194 -8.60 -21.27 4.21
CA VAL A 194 -8.34 -20.13 5.12
C VAL A 194 -9.40 -19.08 4.88
N ALA A 195 -9.63 -18.67 3.63
CA ALA A 195 -10.64 -17.67 3.31
C ALA A 195 -12.04 -18.06 3.80
N GLY A 196 -12.45 -19.31 3.58
CA GLY A 196 -13.73 -19.86 4.07
C GLY A 196 -13.83 -19.85 5.60
N VAL A 197 -12.79 -20.32 6.30
CA VAL A 197 -12.73 -20.27 7.77
C VAL A 197 -12.79 -18.83 8.27
N MET A 198 -12.11 -17.89 7.62
CA MET A 198 -12.16 -16.47 7.98
C MET A 198 -13.56 -15.90 7.78
N VAL A 199 -14.27 -16.24 6.69
CA VAL A 199 -15.66 -15.79 6.47
C VAL A 199 -16.55 -16.28 7.62
N VAL A 200 -16.44 -17.56 7.98
CA VAL A 200 -17.21 -18.13 9.10
C VAL A 200 -16.84 -17.44 10.42
N ALA A 201 -15.55 -17.24 10.70
CA ALA A 201 -15.10 -16.54 11.91
C ALA A 201 -15.61 -15.09 11.98
N LEU A 202 -15.61 -14.37 10.85
CA LEU A 202 -16.14 -13.00 10.76
C LEU A 202 -17.67 -12.94 10.90
N TRP A 203 -18.39 -14.01 10.52
CA TRP A 203 -19.84 -14.13 10.72
C TRP A 203 -20.21 -14.49 12.17
N LEU A 204 -19.44 -15.37 12.82
CA LEU A 204 -19.74 -15.87 14.16
C LEU A 204 -19.31 -14.94 15.29
N ILE A 205 -18.38 -14.00 15.02
CA ILE A 205 -17.82 -13.10 16.03
C ILE A 205 -18.28 -11.67 15.73
N PRO A 206 -19.34 -11.16 16.39
CA PRO A 206 -19.73 -9.78 16.25
C PRO A 206 -18.56 -8.86 16.65
N PRO A 207 -18.09 -7.97 15.76
CA PRO A 207 -16.87 -7.20 15.99
C PRO A 207 -17.00 -6.19 17.14
N PHE A 208 -18.22 -5.93 17.63
CA PHE A 208 -18.51 -4.91 18.64
C PHE A 208 -18.63 -5.46 20.07
N GLN A 209 -18.24 -6.71 20.32
CA GLN A 209 -18.28 -7.29 21.68
C GLN A 209 -17.24 -6.69 22.64
N SER A 210 -16.04 -6.40 22.14
CA SER A 210 -14.99 -5.69 22.89
C SER A 210 -13.99 -5.08 21.91
N VAL A 211 -13.22 -4.10 22.38
CA VAL A 211 -12.13 -3.48 21.60
C VAL A 211 -11.11 -4.52 21.13
N ALA A 212 -10.74 -5.47 22.00
CA ALA A 212 -9.82 -6.55 21.64
C ALA A 212 -10.38 -7.43 20.52
N ILE A 213 -11.66 -7.83 20.62
CA ILE A 213 -12.33 -8.64 19.59
C ILE A 213 -12.42 -7.87 18.27
N TYR A 214 -12.74 -6.57 18.30
CA TYR A 214 -12.73 -5.72 17.12
C TYR A 214 -11.40 -5.80 16.37
N TYR A 215 -10.28 -5.56 17.08
CA TYR A 215 -8.96 -5.60 16.45
C TYR A 215 -8.49 -7.00 16.05
N LEU A 216 -8.97 -8.04 16.74
CA LEU A 216 -8.73 -9.42 16.32
C LEU A 216 -9.43 -9.71 14.99
N THR A 217 -10.71 -9.30 14.85
CA THR A 217 -11.43 -9.43 13.57
C THR A 217 -10.79 -8.59 12.47
N PHE A 218 -10.20 -7.43 12.80
CA PHE A 218 -9.40 -6.64 11.88
C PHE A 218 -8.16 -7.41 11.36
N CYS A 219 -7.37 -8.03 12.23
CA CYS A 219 -6.23 -8.87 11.83
C CYS A 219 -6.67 -10.01 10.91
N PHE A 220 -7.79 -10.65 11.25
CA PHE A 220 -8.43 -11.69 10.45
C PHE A 220 -8.84 -11.22 9.05
N LYS A 221 -9.38 -10.01 8.92
CA LYS A 221 -9.69 -9.40 7.61
C LYS A 221 -8.44 -9.18 6.76
N MET A 222 -7.32 -8.79 7.35
CA MET A 222 -6.05 -8.65 6.62
C MET A 222 -5.53 -10.00 6.10
N VAL A 223 -5.57 -11.05 6.94
CA VAL A 223 -5.17 -12.41 6.53
C VAL A 223 -6.10 -12.95 5.45
N PHE A 224 -7.41 -12.75 5.58
CA PHE A 224 -8.40 -13.11 4.58
C PHE A 224 -8.09 -12.47 3.22
N MET A 225 -7.86 -11.16 3.20
CA MET A 225 -7.54 -10.41 1.99
C MET A 225 -6.23 -10.90 1.34
N LEU A 226 -5.19 -11.16 2.13
CA LEU A 226 -3.93 -11.73 1.65
C LEU A 226 -4.10 -13.16 1.11
N ALA A 227 -4.96 -13.97 1.72
CA ALA A 227 -5.28 -15.31 1.22
C ALA A 227 -5.98 -15.23 -0.14
N LEU A 228 -6.93 -14.31 -0.34
CA LEU A 228 -7.53 -14.06 -1.66
C LEU A 228 -6.50 -13.59 -2.69
N ALA A 229 -5.61 -12.69 -2.30
CA ALA A 229 -4.54 -12.18 -3.17
C ALA A 229 -3.54 -13.30 -3.56
N LEU A 230 -3.30 -14.27 -2.69
CA LEU A 230 -2.40 -15.40 -2.92
C LEU A 230 -3.06 -16.64 -3.55
N GLY A 231 -4.39 -16.68 -3.58
CA GLY A 231 -5.18 -17.79 -4.09
C GLY A 231 -5.09 -17.98 -5.61
N PRO A 232 -6.09 -18.66 -6.21
CA PRO A 232 -6.16 -18.82 -7.67
C PRO A 232 -6.03 -17.47 -8.38
N GLN A 233 -5.06 -17.38 -9.29
CA GLN A 233 -4.73 -16.12 -9.95
C GLN A 233 -5.70 -15.83 -11.08
N ILE A 234 -6.17 -14.59 -11.16
CA ILE A 234 -6.94 -14.07 -12.28
C ILE A 234 -6.06 -14.18 -13.53
N PRO A 235 -6.53 -14.83 -14.62
CA PRO A 235 -5.70 -15.13 -15.78
C PRO A 235 -5.35 -13.86 -16.59
N PHE A 236 -6.16 -12.82 -16.46
CA PHE A 236 -5.94 -11.54 -17.12
C PHE A 236 -5.02 -10.66 -16.30
N ARG A 237 -4.10 -9.98 -16.98
CA ARG A 237 -3.21 -9.00 -16.37
C ARG A 237 -3.75 -7.60 -16.67
N LEU A 238 -3.76 -6.74 -15.66
CA LEU A 238 -4.05 -5.32 -15.87
C LEU A 238 -2.99 -4.72 -16.81
N PRO A 239 -3.39 -4.07 -17.92
CA PRO A 239 -2.45 -3.53 -18.91
C PRO A 239 -1.68 -2.32 -18.36
N ILE A 240 -2.25 -1.66 -17.35
CA ILE A 240 -1.73 -0.46 -16.70
C ILE A 240 -1.95 -0.58 -15.18
N ASP A 241 -1.00 -0.07 -14.39
CA ASP A 241 -1.10 -0.07 -12.92
C ASP A 241 -1.49 1.34 -12.46
N LEU A 242 -2.80 1.61 -12.45
CA LEU A 242 -3.35 2.90 -12.05
C LEU A 242 -3.58 3.03 -10.54
N SER A 243 -3.40 1.96 -9.77
CA SER A 243 -3.73 1.94 -8.33
C SER A 243 -3.07 3.08 -7.56
N TYR A 244 -1.80 3.35 -7.87
CA TYR A 244 -1.02 4.39 -7.20
C TYR A 244 -1.40 5.80 -7.65
N GLY A 245 -1.57 6.02 -8.95
CA GLY A 245 -2.05 7.29 -9.49
C GLY A 245 -3.42 7.67 -8.92
N ILE A 246 -4.37 6.73 -8.94
CA ILE A 246 -5.73 6.96 -8.41
C ILE A 246 -5.64 7.38 -6.94
N TYR A 247 -4.83 6.68 -6.15
CA TYR A 247 -4.66 6.96 -4.72
C TYR A 247 -4.04 8.32 -4.42
N ILE A 248 -3.10 8.81 -5.24
CA ILE A 248 -2.36 10.05 -4.93
C ILE A 248 -2.97 11.30 -5.56
N TYR A 249 -3.68 11.15 -6.68
CA TYR A 249 -4.25 12.27 -7.42
C TYR A 249 -5.71 12.55 -7.07
N HIS A 250 -6.46 11.61 -6.48
CA HIS A 250 -7.89 11.83 -6.24
C HIS A 250 -8.17 12.98 -5.29
N PHE A 251 -7.35 13.16 -4.26
CA PHE A 251 -7.63 14.15 -3.22
C PHE A 251 -7.36 15.59 -3.68
N PRO A 252 -6.23 15.93 -4.35
CA PRO A 252 -6.07 17.25 -4.96
C PRO A 252 -7.19 17.62 -5.94
N ILE A 253 -7.67 16.64 -6.71
CA ILE A 253 -8.75 16.84 -7.68
C ILE A 253 -10.08 17.04 -6.97
N LEU A 254 -10.36 16.24 -5.93
CA LEU A 254 -11.53 16.40 -5.07
C LEU A 254 -11.52 17.79 -4.40
N SER A 255 -10.41 18.17 -3.78
CA SER A 255 -10.22 19.47 -3.12
C SER A 255 -10.45 20.63 -4.08
N LEU A 256 -10.00 20.54 -5.33
CA LEU A 256 -10.25 21.56 -6.34
C LEU A 256 -11.75 21.78 -6.56
N PHE A 257 -12.51 20.70 -6.77
CA PHE A 257 -13.94 20.83 -7.02
C PHE A 257 -14.74 21.25 -5.79
N ILE A 258 -14.27 20.92 -4.58
CA ILE A 258 -14.81 21.45 -3.32
C ILE A 258 -14.57 22.97 -3.25
N GLU A 259 -13.35 23.45 -3.53
CA GLU A 259 -13.02 24.88 -3.50
C GLU A 259 -13.77 25.70 -4.55
N LEU A 260 -14.02 25.11 -5.72
CA LEU A 260 -14.86 25.72 -6.76
C LEU A 260 -16.36 25.76 -6.38
N GLY A 261 -16.75 25.19 -5.24
CA GLY A 261 -18.13 25.18 -4.79
C GLY A 261 -19.03 24.22 -5.57
N SER A 262 -18.46 23.15 -6.14
CA SER A 262 -19.22 22.19 -6.96
C SER A 262 -20.28 21.48 -6.10
N PRO A 263 -21.55 21.41 -6.53
CA PRO A 263 -22.57 20.69 -5.79
C PRO A 263 -22.29 19.18 -5.79
N PRO A 264 -22.77 18.42 -4.78
CA PRO A 264 -22.50 16.98 -4.65
C PRO A 264 -22.75 16.15 -5.92
N ALA A 265 -23.80 16.49 -6.68
CA ALA A 265 -24.15 15.80 -7.93
C ALA A 265 -23.09 15.92 -9.04
N GLN A 266 -22.31 17.01 -9.04
CA GLN A 266 -21.22 17.24 -9.99
C GLN A 266 -19.87 16.78 -9.41
N LEU A 267 -19.69 16.88 -8.09
CA LEU A 267 -18.45 16.56 -7.40
C LEU A 267 -17.96 15.14 -7.70
N VAL A 268 -18.86 14.16 -7.64
CA VAL A 268 -18.54 12.74 -7.88
C VAL A 268 -18.03 12.49 -9.31
N PRO A 269 -18.80 12.76 -10.38
CA PRO A 269 -18.34 12.48 -11.74
C PRO A 269 -17.09 13.29 -12.12
N LEU A 270 -17.00 14.56 -11.69
CA LEU A 270 -15.84 15.40 -11.98
C LEU A 270 -14.56 14.86 -11.33
N THR A 271 -14.64 14.44 -10.07
CA THR A 271 -13.51 13.84 -9.36
C THR A 271 -13.09 12.52 -9.99
N ILE A 272 -14.03 11.63 -10.35
CA ILE A 272 -13.71 10.35 -10.99
C ILE A 272 -13.03 10.58 -12.34
N VAL A 273 -13.61 11.42 -13.21
CA VAL A 273 -13.07 11.69 -14.55
C VAL A 273 -11.71 12.37 -14.45
N GLY A 274 -11.58 13.38 -13.59
CA GLY A 274 -10.31 14.07 -13.36
C GLY A 274 -9.24 13.11 -12.85
N THR A 275 -9.57 12.30 -11.83
CA THR A 275 -8.63 11.34 -11.23
C THR A 275 -8.14 10.32 -12.24
N LEU A 276 -9.04 9.73 -13.03
CA LEU A 276 -8.67 8.77 -14.05
C LEU A 276 -7.82 9.42 -15.15
N GLY A 277 -8.20 10.61 -15.62
CA GLY A 277 -7.46 11.35 -16.63
C GLY A 277 -6.01 11.64 -16.21
N ILE A 278 -5.82 12.23 -15.02
CA ILE A 278 -4.50 12.56 -14.48
C ILE A 278 -3.70 11.29 -14.15
N SER A 279 -4.34 10.25 -13.59
CA SER A 279 -3.66 8.98 -13.29
C SER A 279 -3.16 8.28 -14.55
N ILE A 280 -3.96 8.27 -15.62
CA ILE A 280 -3.57 7.69 -16.92
C ILE A 280 -2.41 8.50 -17.53
N ALA A 281 -2.50 9.83 -17.54
CA ALA A 281 -1.43 10.69 -18.03
C ALA A 281 -0.13 10.46 -17.25
N SER A 282 -0.19 10.50 -15.91
CA SER A 282 0.92 10.20 -15.01
C SER A 282 1.55 8.84 -15.29
N TRP A 283 0.73 7.80 -15.48
CA TRP A 283 1.23 6.46 -15.74
C TRP A 283 2.12 6.41 -16.98
N PHE A 284 1.67 6.96 -18.11
CA PHE A 284 2.41 6.90 -19.37
C PHE A 284 3.59 7.89 -19.42
N MET A 285 3.45 9.06 -18.81
CA MET A 285 4.45 10.12 -18.88
C MET A 285 5.55 9.99 -17.83
N ILE A 286 5.22 9.45 -16.65
CA ILE A 286 6.08 9.50 -15.46
C ILE A 286 6.34 8.09 -14.93
N GLU A 287 5.32 7.41 -14.40
CA GLU A 287 5.50 6.20 -13.59
C GLU A 287 6.06 5.04 -14.40
N LYS A 288 5.52 4.77 -15.60
CA LYS A 288 6.00 3.69 -16.48
C LYS A 288 7.46 3.90 -16.88
N ARG A 289 7.86 5.15 -17.12
CA ARG A 289 9.25 5.49 -17.48
C ARG A 289 10.19 5.32 -16.29
N ALA A 290 9.80 5.79 -15.11
CA ALA A 290 10.58 5.63 -13.90
C ALA A 290 10.77 4.15 -13.54
N LEU A 291 9.70 3.34 -13.60
CA LEU A 291 9.75 1.91 -13.31
C LEU A 291 10.60 1.11 -14.31
N ALA A 292 10.78 1.60 -15.53
CA ALA A 292 11.69 0.99 -16.50
C ALA A 292 13.17 1.09 -16.07
N LEU A 293 13.52 2.06 -15.22
CA LEU A 293 14.88 2.29 -14.73
C LEU A 293 15.26 1.41 -13.53
N LYS A 294 14.37 0.54 -13.05
CA LYS A 294 14.56 -0.20 -11.79
C LYS A 294 15.72 -1.19 -11.78
N ASP A 295 16.06 -1.75 -12.93
CA ASP A 295 17.09 -2.80 -13.07
C ASP A 295 18.48 -2.23 -13.42
N GLY A 296 18.61 -0.90 -13.62
CA GLY A 296 19.85 -0.25 -14.05
C GLY A 296 20.25 -0.55 -15.50
N PRO A 297 21.33 0.07 -16.02
CA PRO A 297 21.98 -0.43 -17.22
C PRO A 297 22.38 -1.89 -16.95
N ARG A 298 22.08 -2.82 -17.87
CA ARG A 298 22.61 -4.18 -17.76
C ARG A 298 24.14 -4.06 -17.66
N PRO A 299 24.82 -4.81 -16.78
CA PRO A 299 26.26 -4.99 -16.93
C PRO A 299 26.48 -5.46 -18.37
N THR A 300 27.32 -4.74 -19.12
CA THR A 300 27.86 -5.25 -20.37
C THR A 300 28.37 -6.66 -20.07
N LYS A 301 27.91 -7.65 -20.83
CA LYS A 301 28.38 -9.03 -20.69
C LYS A 301 29.91 -9.01 -20.57
N PRO A 302 30.53 -9.83 -19.69
CA PRO A 302 31.96 -10.02 -19.76
C PRO A 302 32.31 -10.52 -21.17
N ASP A 303 33.39 -9.96 -21.69
CA ASP A 303 33.96 -10.24 -23.01
C ASP A 303 34.05 -11.75 -23.24
N GLN A 304 33.60 -12.23 -24.40
CA GLN A 304 33.59 -13.66 -24.75
C GLN A 304 34.98 -14.13 -25.20
N SER A 305 36.03 -13.72 -24.50
CA SER A 305 37.42 -14.06 -24.84
C SER A 305 38.05 -15.13 -23.93
N GLU A 306 37.29 -15.76 -23.02
CA GLU A 306 37.80 -16.92 -22.27
C GLU A 306 37.41 -18.23 -22.97
N THR A 307 38.40 -18.78 -23.68
CA THR A 307 38.40 -20.10 -24.32
C THR A 307 37.98 -21.23 -23.38
N PRO A 308 37.22 -22.23 -23.85
CA PRO A 308 36.87 -23.40 -23.06
C PRO A 308 38.11 -24.30 -22.89
N LEU A 309 38.52 -24.53 -21.64
CA LEU A 309 39.43 -25.63 -21.31
C LEU A 309 38.71 -26.95 -21.57
N VAL A 310 39.04 -27.57 -22.70
CA VAL A 310 38.74 -28.97 -23.01
C VAL A 310 39.50 -29.84 -22.01
N ALA A 311 38.80 -30.68 -21.26
CA ALA A 311 39.44 -31.74 -20.49
C ALA A 311 39.79 -32.90 -21.44
N PRO A 312 41.04 -33.39 -21.47
CA PRO A 312 41.36 -34.64 -22.14
C PRO A 312 40.93 -35.83 -21.26
N ASN A 313 40.25 -36.78 -21.91
CA ASN A 313 39.93 -38.17 -21.57
C ASN A 313 40.12 -38.65 -20.13
#